data_AF-A0A6P9F449-F1
#
_entry.id   AF-A0A6P9F449-F1
#
_cell.length_a   1.000
_cell.length_b   1.000
_cell.length_c   1.000
_cell.angle_alpha   90.00
_cell.angle_beta   90.00
_cell.angle_gamma   90.00
#
_symmetry.space_group_name_H-M   'P 1'
#
loop_
_entity.id
_entity.type
_entity.pdbx_description
1 polymer ?
#
loop_
_entity_poly.entity_id
_entity_poly.type
_entity_poly.pdbx_seq_one_letter_code
_entity_poly.pdbx_strand_id
1 'polypeptide(L)'
;MSSYRKAAKDSGKNKKVPDCDETLSSSSEEKTPKSMTHEVLENADSSGKVNRSVQNFQRSNYDDLFKDATESESESILATGGSFLRDKWSSEDEELAGPSQTVPPQLPGIQIVSERELAQLAQVRPLLFNFHEQSVIKDCFKMLEKKVAEYEILQEFMTLDYKNIPDAFNSGNELRNREKNRYRDILPYDSTRVPLGENKDYINASYIRIVNSGEEYFYIASQGPLPSTTDDFWQMVLENNSNVIVMITREIEGGIIKCHHYWPISMKKPLELKNYRIFLENYQILQYFIIRIFHVVKKSTGSSHFVKHLQFTSWPDHGTPASVDGFIKYVRYVRKSHLTGPMLVHCSAGVGRTGVFLCVDVVFCAIEKNFPFNIKNIVTQMREQRYGMIQTKLLKE
;
A
#
# COMPACT_ATOMS: atom_id res chain seq x y z
N MET A 1 59.71 -8.17 5.37
CA MET A 1 61.04 -8.39 5.97
C MET A 1 61.66 -7.03 6.29
N SER A 2 62.12 -6.87 7.54
CA SER A 2 63.09 -5.89 8.07
C SER A 2 62.74 -4.38 7.92
N SER A 3 62.38 -3.58 8.94
CA SER A 3 62.90 -3.32 10.30
C SER A 3 63.84 -2.10 10.40
N TYR A 4 63.64 -1.36 11.51
CA TYR A 4 64.47 -0.35 12.23
C TYR A 4 63.94 1.11 12.18
N ARG A 5 63.22 1.65 13.19
CA ARG A 5 63.45 1.95 14.65
C ARG A 5 64.37 3.14 14.97
N LYS A 6 63.79 4.22 15.54
CA LYS A 6 64.03 4.84 16.88
C LYS A 6 63.36 6.24 16.92
N ALA A 7 62.39 6.54 17.80
CA ALA A 7 62.49 6.87 19.25
C ALA A 7 63.21 8.21 19.52
N ALA A 8 62.82 9.15 20.41
CA ALA A 8 61.75 9.33 21.39
C ALA A 8 61.88 10.76 22.03
N LYS A 9 60.95 11.08 22.94
CA LYS A 9 60.87 12.16 23.98
C LYS A 9 59.94 13.34 23.64
N ASP A 10 58.77 13.54 24.25
CA ASP A 10 58.29 13.52 25.66
C ASP A 10 58.42 14.89 26.36
N SER A 11 57.27 15.53 26.64
CA SER A 11 57.02 16.34 27.84
C SER A 11 55.53 16.73 27.92
N GLY A 12 54.85 16.24 28.95
CA GLY A 12 53.47 16.61 29.26
C GLY A 12 53.34 17.86 30.12
N LYS A 13 52.11 18.34 30.29
CA LYS A 13 51.58 18.82 31.58
C LYS A 13 50.05 18.99 31.56
N ASN A 14 49.47 18.41 32.61
CA ASN A 14 48.09 18.42 33.08
C ASN A 14 47.61 19.78 33.62
N LYS A 15 46.28 19.83 33.87
CA LYS A 15 45.47 20.70 34.78
C LYS A 15 44.65 21.77 34.03
N LYS A 16 43.43 22.13 34.41
CA LYS A 16 42.50 21.74 35.50
C LYS A 16 41.12 22.37 35.20
N VAL A 17 40.08 21.73 35.72
CA VAL A 17 38.72 22.25 35.99
C VAL A 17 38.75 23.43 36.98
N PRO A 18 37.75 24.32 36.97
CA PRO A 18 37.29 24.96 38.20
C PRO A 18 35.83 24.59 38.54
N ASP A 19 35.66 24.24 39.80
CA ASP A 19 34.43 24.08 40.57
C ASP A 19 34.30 25.31 41.51
N CYS A 20 33.08 25.58 41.98
CA CYS A 20 32.67 26.24 43.25
C CYS A 20 31.18 26.65 43.12
N ASP A 21 30.24 25.93 43.77
CA ASP A 21 29.73 26.11 45.16
C ASP A 21 28.90 27.40 45.33
N GLU A 22 27.78 27.48 46.05
CA GLU A 22 26.92 26.60 46.86
C GLU A 22 25.67 27.46 47.19
N THR A 23 24.49 26.86 47.41
CA THR A 23 23.67 27.09 48.63
C THR A 23 22.36 26.29 48.60
N LEU A 24 22.19 25.52 49.68
CA LEU A 24 21.02 24.74 50.06
C LEU A 24 19.87 25.63 50.56
N SER A 25 18.62 25.21 50.30
CA SER A 25 17.58 25.27 51.34
C SER A 25 16.56 24.15 51.12
N SER A 26 16.32 23.40 52.20
CA SER A 26 15.34 22.34 52.33
C SER A 26 14.00 22.89 52.81
N SER A 27 12.89 22.36 52.28
CA SER A 27 11.68 22.14 53.07
C SER A 27 10.85 21.03 52.42
N SER A 28 10.58 20.03 53.25
CA SER A 28 9.74 18.86 53.06
C SER A 28 8.27 19.25 53.23
N GLU A 29 7.38 18.74 52.37
CA GLU A 29 6.00 18.39 52.76
C GLU A 29 5.42 17.37 51.78
N GLU A 30 5.20 16.15 52.29
CA GLU A 30 4.42 15.09 51.66
C GLU A 30 2.95 15.51 51.54
N LYS A 31 2.36 15.36 50.35
CA LYS A 31 0.91 15.18 50.20
C LYS A 31 0.60 14.06 49.21
N THR A 32 0.02 13.01 49.76
CA THR A 32 -0.64 11.87 49.11
C THR A 32 -1.74 12.31 48.13
N PRO A 33 -1.93 11.64 46.97
CA PRO A 33 -3.08 11.88 46.12
C PRO A 33 -4.30 11.09 46.61
N LYS A 34 -5.41 11.80 46.84
CA LYS A 34 -6.73 11.23 47.10
C LYS A 34 -7.28 10.55 45.84
N SER A 35 -7.91 9.39 46.02
CA SER A 35 -8.71 8.71 45.02
C SER A 35 -9.91 9.57 44.60
N MET A 36 -10.15 9.66 43.29
CA MET A 36 -11.43 10.07 42.75
C MET A 36 -11.94 8.98 41.82
N THR A 37 -13.00 8.32 42.28
CA THR A 37 -13.91 7.47 41.53
C THR A 37 -14.57 8.29 40.42
N HIS A 38 -14.45 7.84 39.17
CA HIS A 38 -15.26 8.37 38.07
C HIS A 38 -16.53 7.55 37.92
N GLU A 39 -17.64 8.18 38.27
CA GLU A 39 -19.00 7.74 38.00
C GLU A 39 -19.28 7.69 36.48
N VAL A 40 -20.07 6.69 36.14
CA VAL A 40 -20.68 6.45 34.83
C VAL A 40 -21.74 7.53 34.57
N LEU A 41 -21.64 8.23 33.44
CA LEU A 41 -22.68 9.13 32.94
C LEU A 41 -23.22 8.59 31.63
N GLU A 42 -24.37 7.93 31.72
CA GLU A 42 -25.37 7.84 30.66
C GLU A 42 -25.98 9.23 30.43
N ASN A 43 -26.21 9.58 29.16
CA ASN A 43 -27.26 10.50 28.68
C ASN A 43 -27.36 10.29 27.16
N ALA A 44 -28.41 9.65 26.66
CA ALA A 44 -29.77 10.15 26.45
C ALA A 44 -29.92 11.01 25.18
N ASP A 45 -30.78 10.50 24.30
CA ASP A 45 -31.31 11.10 23.08
C ASP A 45 -31.72 12.56 23.24
N SER A 46 -31.37 13.37 22.24
CA SER A 46 -32.16 14.55 21.90
C SER A 46 -32.13 14.81 20.40
N SER A 47 -33.29 14.57 19.79
CA SER A 47 -33.65 14.94 18.43
C SER A 47 -33.60 16.46 18.23
N GLY A 48 -32.79 16.92 17.28
CA GLY A 48 -32.77 18.30 16.79
C GLY A 48 -32.75 18.34 15.26
N LYS A 49 -33.93 18.55 14.66
CA LYS A 49 -34.10 18.80 13.23
C LYS A 49 -33.35 20.07 12.83
N VAL A 50 -32.42 19.97 11.89
CA VAL A 50 -31.91 21.12 11.14
C VAL A 50 -32.18 20.89 9.65
N ASN A 51 -33.14 21.64 9.12
CA ASN A 51 -33.37 21.80 7.69
C ASN A 51 -32.14 22.46 7.06
N ARG A 52 -31.53 21.80 6.06
CA ARG A 52 -30.70 22.48 5.06
C ARG A 52 -31.16 22.10 3.67
N SER A 53 -31.58 23.15 2.97
CA SER A 53 -31.97 23.21 1.57
C SER A 53 -30.96 22.53 0.65
N VAL A 54 -31.44 21.55 -0.12
CA VAL A 54 -30.72 20.97 -1.26
C VAL A 54 -30.70 22.01 -2.38
N GLN A 55 -29.57 22.69 -2.55
CA GLN A 55 -29.29 23.38 -3.80
C GLN A 55 -28.74 22.34 -4.78
N ASN A 56 -29.54 22.09 -5.83
CA ASN A 56 -29.24 21.26 -6.98
C ASN A 56 -27.86 21.58 -7.55
N PHE A 57 -26.94 20.62 -7.52
CA PHE A 57 -25.79 20.59 -8.42
C PHE A 57 -25.99 19.50 -9.47
N GLN A 58 -25.80 19.91 -10.72
CA GLN A 58 -26.16 19.20 -11.93
C GLN A 58 -25.55 17.80 -11.99
N ARG A 59 -26.44 16.83 -12.18
CA ARG A 59 -26.15 15.45 -12.53
C ARG A 59 -25.90 15.39 -14.04
N SER A 60 -24.66 15.46 -14.48
CA SER A 60 -24.31 15.14 -15.88
C SER A 60 -22.84 14.73 -15.99
N ASN A 61 -22.62 13.43 -16.23
CA ASN A 61 -21.50 12.79 -16.95
C ASN A 61 -21.24 11.34 -16.47
N TYR A 62 -22.29 10.56 -16.17
CA TYR A 62 -22.13 9.14 -15.85
C TYR A 62 -23.09 8.18 -16.57
N ASP A 63 -23.99 8.68 -17.42
CA ASP A 63 -25.01 7.84 -18.09
C ASP A 63 -24.75 7.56 -19.58
N ASP A 64 -23.57 7.90 -20.13
CA ASP A 64 -23.27 7.73 -21.56
C ASP A 64 -22.26 6.61 -21.88
N LEU A 65 -22.09 5.66 -20.97
CA LEU A 65 -21.12 4.57 -21.13
C LEU A 65 -21.66 3.30 -21.81
N PHE A 66 -22.95 3.25 -22.18
CA PHE A 66 -23.52 2.11 -22.90
C PHE A 66 -24.73 2.51 -23.79
N LYS A 67 -24.49 3.14 -24.95
CA LYS A 67 -25.41 3.09 -26.10
C LYS A 67 -24.63 3.11 -27.43
N ASP A 68 -24.80 2.01 -28.16
CA ASP A 68 -24.68 1.73 -29.59
C ASP A 68 -23.66 2.48 -30.47
N ALA A 69 -22.80 1.67 -31.09
CA ALA A 69 -22.12 1.99 -32.34
C ALA A 69 -22.45 0.91 -33.38
N THR A 70 -23.61 1.04 -34.02
CA THR A 70 -23.86 0.48 -35.36
C THR A 70 -24.86 1.41 -36.05
N GLU A 71 -24.37 2.19 -37.01
CA GLU A 71 -24.87 2.28 -38.39
C GLU A 71 -24.38 3.58 -39.03
N SER A 72 -23.44 3.41 -39.96
CA SER A 72 -23.13 4.37 -41.00
C SER A 72 -24.11 4.15 -42.15
N GLU A 73 -25.02 5.09 -42.39
CA GLU A 73 -25.76 5.15 -43.65
C GLU A 73 -24.96 5.93 -44.70
N SER A 74 -24.67 5.27 -45.80
CA SER A 74 -24.34 5.87 -47.09
C SER A 74 -25.49 5.56 -48.06
N GLU A 75 -26.08 6.59 -48.65
CA GLU A 75 -27.14 6.50 -49.65
C GLU A 75 -26.70 5.77 -50.94
N SER A 76 -27.53 4.86 -51.47
CA SER A 76 -27.86 4.77 -52.90
C SER A 76 -28.92 3.70 -53.23
N ILE A 77 -30.14 4.18 -53.52
CA ILE A 77 -30.98 3.93 -54.72
C ILE A 77 -31.16 2.49 -55.30
N LEU A 78 -32.44 2.05 -55.25
CA LEU A 78 -33.26 1.20 -56.17
C LEU A 78 -32.84 -0.25 -56.52
N ALA A 79 -33.71 -1.22 -56.18
CA ALA A 79 -34.67 -1.87 -57.11
C ALA A 79 -35.01 -3.34 -56.75
N THR A 80 -36.30 -3.59 -56.53
CA THR A 80 -37.15 -4.73 -56.96
C THR A 80 -36.65 -6.19 -56.95
N GLY A 81 -37.42 -7.06 -56.28
CA GLY A 81 -38.12 -8.18 -56.96
C GLY A 81 -37.78 -9.62 -56.56
N GLY A 82 -38.84 -10.37 -56.18
CA GLY A 82 -39.09 -11.79 -56.49
C GLY A 82 -38.19 -12.87 -55.84
N SER A 83 -38.70 -13.75 -54.98
CA SER A 83 -39.55 -14.92 -55.30
C SER A 83 -38.77 -16.20 -55.65
N PHE A 84 -38.91 -17.19 -54.76
CA PHE A 84 -39.06 -18.65 -55.01
C PHE A 84 -37.82 -19.56 -55.20
N LEU A 85 -37.86 -20.66 -54.40
CA LEU A 85 -37.49 -22.07 -54.70
C LEU A 85 -35.99 -22.38 -54.91
N ARG A 86 -35.44 -23.56 -54.57
CA ARG A 86 -35.78 -24.81 -53.86
C ARG A 86 -34.49 -25.64 -53.90
N ASP A 87 -34.47 -26.73 -53.12
CA ASP A 87 -33.61 -27.94 -53.23
C ASP A 87 -32.40 -27.96 -52.28
N LYS A 88 -32.46 -28.79 -51.21
CA LYS A 88 -32.12 -30.25 -51.13
C LYS A 88 -30.63 -30.47 -51.41
N TRP A 89 -29.82 -31.12 -50.58
CA TRP A 89 -30.03 -32.32 -49.75
C TRP A 89 -28.84 -32.53 -48.78
N SER A 90 -29.14 -33.24 -47.66
CA SER A 90 -28.32 -34.22 -46.88
C SER A 90 -26.88 -33.85 -46.47
N SER A 91 -26.37 -34.10 -45.27
CA SER A 91 -26.66 -35.13 -44.26
C SER A 91 -25.99 -34.75 -42.93
N GLU A 92 -26.67 -35.10 -41.84
CA GLU A 92 -26.17 -35.64 -40.55
C GLU A 92 -24.71 -35.37 -40.16
N ASP A 93 -24.50 -34.62 -39.07
CA ASP A 93 -24.09 -35.24 -37.80
C ASP A 93 -24.23 -34.24 -36.64
N GLU A 94 -24.97 -34.64 -35.61
CA GLU A 94 -25.02 -33.98 -34.31
C GLU A 94 -23.71 -34.24 -33.55
N GLU A 95 -23.04 -33.19 -33.10
CA GLU A 95 -22.21 -33.29 -31.90
C GLU A 95 -22.29 -31.99 -31.07
N LEU A 96 -22.64 -32.19 -29.80
CA LEU A 96 -23.03 -31.20 -28.81
C LEU A 96 -21.87 -30.26 -28.43
N ALA A 97 -21.99 -28.97 -28.74
CA ALA A 97 -21.06 -27.95 -28.27
C ALA A 97 -21.39 -27.53 -26.82
N GLY A 98 -20.46 -27.81 -25.90
CA GLY A 98 -20.48 -27.33 -24.51
C GLY A 98 -20.30 -25.81 -24.38
N PRO A 99 -20.49 -25.24 -23.17
CA PRO A 99 -20.65 -23.81 -22.99
C PRO A 99 -19.32 -23.08 -23.20
N SER A 100 -19.30 -22.22 -24.22
CA SER A 100 -18.23 -21.27 -24.51
C SER A 100 -18.03 -20.33 -23.32
N GLN A 101 -16.86 -20.40 -22.68
CA GLN A 101 -16.39 -19.37 -21.77
C GLN A 101 -16.05 -18.12 -22.59
N THR A 102 -16.90 -17.11 -22.50
CA THR A 102 -16.66 -15.78 -23.04
C THR A 102 -15.45 -15.15 -22.36
N VAL A 103 -14.33 -15.09 -23.07
CA VAL A 103 -13.13 -14.32 -22.70
C VAL A 103 -13.46 -12.82 -22.85
N PRO A 104 -13.10 -11.95 -21.90
CA PRO A 104 -13.33 -10.51 -22.03
C PRO A 104 -12.53 -9.91 -23.20
N PRO A 105 -12.98 -8.79 -23.81
CA PRO A 105 -12.33 -8.22 -24.98
C PRO A 105 -10.90 -7.76 -24.64
N GLN A 106 -9.91 -8.27 -25.37
CA GLN A 106 -8.53 -7.78 -25.29
C GLN A 106 -8.46 -6.39 -25.92
N LEU A 107 -8.39 -5.37 -25.06
CA LEU A 107 -8.04 -4.00 -25.45
C LEU A 107 -6.55 -3.90 -25.80
N PRO A 108 -6.15 -2.98 -26.70
CA PRO A 108 -4.82 -2.95 -27.29
C PRO A 108 -3.78 -2.49 -26.27
N GLY A 109 -3.08 -3.46 -25.67
CA GLY A 109 -1.89 -3.28 -24.85
C GLY A 109 -1.05 -4.56 -24.94
N ILE A 110 0.27 -4.44 -25.06
CA ILE A 110 1.16 -5.61 -25.05
C ILE A 110 0.97 -6.32 -23.70
N GLN A 111 0.73 -7.63 -23.72
CA GLN A 111 0.59 -8.43 -22.52
C GLN A 111 1.81 -8.22 -21.59
N ILE A 112 1.57 -7.72 -20.37
CA ILE A 112 2.62 -7.39 -19.41
C ILE A 112 3.11 -8.65 -18.69
N VAL A 113 2.19 -9.56 -18.36
CA VAL A 113 2.48 -10.82 -17.66
C VAL A 113 1.47 -11.89 -18.08
N SER A 114 1.91 -13.14 -18.17
CA SER A 114 1.03 -14.28 -18.44
C SER A 114 0.55 -14.96 -17.15
N GLU A 115 -0.60 -15.62 -17.18
CA GLU A 115 -1.08 -16.40 -16.02
C GLU A 115 -0.10 -17.53 -15.64
N ARG A 116 0.58 -18.12 -16.64
CA ARG A 116 1.64 -19.11 -16.40
C ARG A 116 2.79 -18.52 -15.58
N GLU A 117 3.24 -17.32 -15.92
CA GLU A 117 4.29 -16.62 -15.18
C GLU A 117 3.84 -16.28 -13.76
N LEU A 118 2.60 -15.82 -13.57
CA LEU A 118 2.03 -15.56 -12.24
C LEU A 118 1.96 -16.84 -11.41
N ALA A 119 1.49 -17.95 -11.99
CA ALA A 119 1.42 -19.24 -11.31
C ALA A 119 2.80 -19.76 -10.90
N GLN A 120 3.84 -19.53 -11.71
CA GLN A 120 5.22 -19.86 -11.35
C GLN A 120 5.73 -18.99 -10.19
N LEU A 121 5.45 -17.69 -10.21
CA LEU A 121 5.85 -16.76 -9.14
C LEU A 121 5.14 -17.04 -7.82
N ALA A 122 3.95 -17.63 -7.85
CA ALA A 122 3.17 -17.97 -6.66
C ALA A 122 3.74 -19.17 -5.88
N GLN A 123 4.65 -19.94 -6.47
CA GLN A 123 5.31 -21.06 -5.79
C GLN A 123 6.39 -20.55 -4.82
N VAL A 124 5.96 -20.12 -3.63
CA VAL A 124 6.87 -19.64 -2.57
C VAL A 124 7.56 -20.84 -1.93
N ARG A 125 8.85 -21.01 -2.23
CA ARG A 125 9.68 -22.10 -1.69
C ARG A 125 11.14 -21.65 -1.55
N PRO A 126 11.92 -22.29 -0.66
CA PRO A 126 13.35 -22.03 -0.56
C PRO A 126 14.07 -22.19 -1.91
N LEU A 127 14.92 -21.22 -2.26
CA LEU A 127 15.69 -21.22 -3.52
C LEU A 127 16.98 -22.05 -3.43
N LEU A 128 17.50 -22.25 -2.22
CA LEU A 128 18.69 -23.05 -1.95
C LEU A 128 18.28 -24.42 -1.38
N PHE A 129 18.57 -25.48 -2.13
CA PHE A 129 18.37 -26.87 -1.69
C PHE A 129 19.63 -27.39 -1.00
N ASN A 130 19.93 -26.89 0.20
CA ASN A 130 20.88 -27.55 1.08
C ASN A 130 20.12 -28.61 1.89
N PHE A 131 20.47 -29.89 1.74
CA PHE A 131 19.82 -31.02 2.42
C PHE A 131 19.84 -30.89 3.97
N HIS A 132 20.76 -30.10 4.53
CA HIS A 132 20.85 -29.80 5.96
C HIS A 132 19.94 -28.66 6.44
N GLU A 133 19.36 -27.88 5.53
CA GLU A 133 18.73 -26.58 5.82
C GLU A 133 17.21 -26.60 5.80
N GLN A 134 16.60 -27.75 5.48
CA GLN A 134 15.14 -27.93 5.58
C GLN A 134 14.60 -27.81 7.03
N SER A 135 15.42 -27.51 8.04
CA SER A 135 14.98 -27.33 9.43
C SER A 135 14.32 -25.97 9.68
N VAL A 136 14.95 -24.85 9.30
CA VAL A 136 14.60 -23.53 9.85
C VAL A 136 13.18 -23.09 9.50
N ILE A 137 12.81 -23.14 8.22
CA ILE A 137 11.46 -22.76 7.79
C ILE A 137 10.41 -23.77 8.27
N LYS A 138 10.74 -25.07 8.32
CA LYS A 138 9.84 -26.07 8.90
C LYS A 138 9.59 -25.79 10.39
N ASP A 139 10.62 -25.38 11.12
CA ASP A 139 10.49 -25.05 12.54
C ASP A 139 9.68 -23.75 12.73
N CYS A 140 9.83 -22.77 11.84
CA CYS A 140 8.96 -21.58 11.81
C CYS A 140 7.49 -21.95 11.57
N PHE A 141 7.21 -22.87 10.64
CA PHE A 141 5.85 -23.33 10.38
C PHE A 141 5.26 -24.14 11.54
N LYS A 142 6.02 -25.06 12.14
CA LYS A 142 5.59 -25.78 13.35
C LYS A 142 5.28 -24.82 14.49
N MET A 143 6.11 -23.80 14.70
CA MET A 143 5.87 -22.77 15.70
C MET A 143 4.59 -21.98 15.38
N LEU A 144 4.36 -21.62 14.12
CA LEU A 144 3.16 -20.91 13.71
C LEU A 144 1.90 -21.76 13.89
N GLU A 145 1.92 -23.03 13.49
CA GLU A 145 0.84 -24.00 13.69
C GLU A 145 0.50 -24.15 15.18
N LYS A 146 1.53 -24.30 16.03
CA LYS A 146 1.37 -24.34 17.48
C LYS A 146 0.67 -23.07 18.00
N LYS A 147 1.14 -21.89 17.59
CA LYS A 147 0.57 -20.60 17.99
C LYS A 147 -0.89 -20.41 17.54
N VAL A 148 -1.25 -20.95 16.37
CA VAL A 148 -2.64 -20.97 15.91
C VAL A 148 -3.47 -21.87 16.83
N ALA A 149 -3.01 -23.10 17.07
CA ALA A 149 -3.74 -24.09 17.87
C ALA A 149 -3.96 -23.63 19.33
N GLU A 150 -2.99 -22.92 19.90
CA GLU A 150 -3.01 -22.43 21.29
C GLU A 150 -3.60 -21.01 21.41
N TYR A 151 -4.16 -20.43 20.34
CA TYR A 151 -4.69 -19.06 20.30
C TYR A 151 -3.67 -17.97 20.70
N GLU A 152 -2.37 -18.29 20.67
CA GLU A 152 -1.30 -17.36 21.02
C GLU A 152 -1.19 -16.19 20.04
N ILE A 153 -1.57 -16.37 18.76
CA ILE A 153 -1.54 -15.28 17.77
C ILE A 153 -2.41 -14.10 18.21
N LEU A 154 -3.58 -14.39 18.80
CA LEU A 154 -4.46 -13.34 19.30
C LEU A 154 -3.80 -12.59 20.47
N GLN A 155 -3.14 -13.32 21.36
CA GLN A 155 -2.41 -12.73 22.48
C GLN A 155 -1.22 -11.89 21.98
N GLU A 156 -0.46 -12.39 21.01
CA GLU A 156 0.61 -11.64 20.37
C GLU A 156 0.08 -10.33 19.80
N PHE A 157 -1.04 -10.36 19.08
CA PHE A 157 -1.66 -9.16 18.54
C PHE A 157 -2.12 -8.18 19.65
N MET A 158 -2.69 -8.69 20.73
CA MET A 158 -3.14 -7.88 21.88
C MET A 158 -1.97 -7.22 22.62
N THR A 159 -0.83 -7.89 22.66
CA THR A 159 0.41 -7.38 23.29
C THR A 159 1.25 -6.47 22.39
N LEU A 160 0.84 -6.23 21.14
CA LEU A 160 1.50 -5.25 20.29
C LEU A 160 1.22 -3.85 20.84
N ASP A 161 2.14 -3.37 21.67
CA ASP A 161 2.00 -2.12 22.43
C ASP A 161 1.60 -0.93 21.56
N TYR A 162 0.66 -0.16 22.09
CA TYR A 162 0.47 1.22 21.69
C TYR A 162 1.52 2.07 22.40
N LYS A 163 2.62 2.36 21.72
CA LYS A 163 3.56 3.38 22.22
C LYS A 163 2.90 4.75 22.07
N ASN A 164 2.39 5.28 23.18
CA ASN A 164 1.98 6.68 23.24
C ASN A 164 3.24 7.53 23.33
N ILE A 165 3.70 8.03 22.20
CA ILE A 165 4.86 8.92 22.11
C ILE A 165 4.30 10.35 22.17
N PRO A 166 4.58 11.12 23.24
CA PRO A 166 4.17 12.52 23.31
C PRO A 166 4.67 13.29 22.10
N ASP A 167 3.87 14.23 21.61
CA ASP A 167 4.23 15.13 20.51
C ASP A 167 4.69 14.44 19.21
N ALA A 168 4.30 13.18 19.01
CA ALA A 168 4.74 12.41 17.85
C ALA A 168 4.04 12.78 16.55
N PHE A 169 2.99 13.61 16.58
CA PHE A 169 2.13 13.90 15.43
C PHE A 169 1.96 15.40 15.17
N ASN A 170 2.92 16.23 15.58
CA ASN A 170 2.83 17.69 15.45
C ASN A 170 2.60 18.11 14.00
N SER A 171 3.39 17.62 13.05
CA SER A 171 3.27 18.00 11.63
C SER A 171 1.89 17.66 11.09
N GLY A 172 1.35 16.48 11.44
CA GLY A 172 0.02 16.05 11.00
C GLY A 172 -1.13 16.85 11.64
N ASN A 173 -0.92 17.37 12.85
CA ASN A 173 -1.91 18.15 13.61
C ASN A 173 -1.89 19.65 13.34
N GLU A 174 -0.84 20.18 12.70
CA GLU A 174 -0.76 21.58 12.25
C GLU A 174 -1.99 21.96 11.44
N LEU A 175 -2.57 23.15 11.72
CA LEU A 175 -3.82 23.61 11.09
C LEU A 175 -3.79 23.56 9.56
N ARG A 176 -2.66 23.93 8.94
CA ARG A 176 -2.47 23.90 7.48
C ARG A 176 -2.44 22.49 6.87
N ASN A 177 -2.14 21.46 7.67
CA ASN A 177 -1.95 20.09 7.21
C ASN A 177 -3.17 19.20 7.46
N ARG A 178 -4.12 19.65 8.30
CA ARG A 178 -5.30 18.86 8.67
C ARG A 178 -6.11 18.39 7.46
N GLU A 179 -6.29 19.25 6.46
CA GLU A 179 -7.02 18.94 5.23
C GLU A 179 -6.23 18.02 4.27
N LYS A 180 -4.94 17.78 4.53
CA LYS A 180 -4.14 16.78 3.81
C LYS A 180 -4.30 15.37 4.40
N ASN A 181 -5.02 15.21 5.51
CA ASN A 181 -5.28 13.92 6.16
C ASN A 181 -6.66 13.38 5.81
N ARG A 182 -6.71 12.15 5.28
CA ARG A 182 -7.98 11.46 5.00
C ARG A 182 -8.73 11.11 6.29
N TYR A 183 -7.99 10.73 7.33
CA TYR A 183 -8.51 10.38 8.64
C TYR A 183 -7.77 11.19 9.70
N ARG A 184 -8.51 11.80 10.63
CA ARG A 184 -7.95 12.71 11.64
C ARG A 184 -7.09 11.99 12.69
N ASP A 185 -7.37 10.71 12.89
CA ASP A 185 -6.77 9.83 13.89
C ASP A 185 -5.64 8.95 13.31
N ILE A 186 -5.41 8.98 12.00
CA ILE A 186 -4.34 8.22 11.34
C ILE A 186 -3.31 9.19 10.78
N LEU A 187 -2.30 9.51 11.59
CA LEU A 187 -1.24 10.46 11.28
C LEU A 187 0.12 9.75 11.24
N PRO A 188 1.08 10.22 10.40
CA PRO A 188 2.46 9.73 10.44
C PRO A 188 3.19 10.30 11.67
N TYR A 189 4.11 9.53 12.25
CA TYR A 189 5.00 10.10 13.26
C TYR A 189 5.93 11.16 12.64
N ASP A 190 6.24 12.22 13.38
CA ASP A 190 7.15 13.28 12.92
C ASP A 190 8.56 12.75 12.60
N SER A 191 9.03 11.76 13.36
CA SER A 191 10.36 11.16 13.22
C SER A 191 10.53 10.32 11.95
N THR A 192 9.43 9.81 11.38
CA THR A 192 9.44 8.88 10.25
C THR A 192 8.59 9.37 9.07
N ARG A 193 7.96 10.54 9.16
CA ARG A 193 7.17 11.11 8.07
C ARG A 193 8.04 11.29 6.82
N VAL A 194 7.41 11.18 5.65
CA VAL A 194 8.07 11.51 4.38
C VAL A 194 8.01 13.02 4.16
N PRO A 195 9.14 13.73 4.05
CA PRO A 195 9.16 15.16 3.73
C PRO A 195 9.00 15.39 2.23
N LEU A 196 8.35 16.48 1.83
CA LEU A 196 8.26 16.91 0.44
C LEU A 196 9.13 18.13 0.14
N GLY A 197 10.00 17.99 -0.86
CA GLY A 197 10.89 19.05 -1.34
C GLY A 197 11.85 19.58 -0.27
N GLU A 198 12.54 20.67 -0.61
CA GLU A 198 13.55 21.29 0.27
C GLU A 198 12.93 21.87 1.55
N ASN A 199 11.69 22.35 1.46
CA ASN A 199 10.95 22.90 2.60
C ASN A 199 10.43 21.83 3.56
N LYS A 200 10.62 20.53 3.25
CA LYS A 200 10.15 19.39 4.03
C LYS A 200 8.66 19.45 4.35
N ASP A 201 7.86 19.84 3.35
CA ASP A 201 6.40 19.98 3.48
C ASP A 201 5.74 18.64 3.82
N TYR A 202 4.48 18.70 4.20
CA TYR A 202 3.73 17.57 4.73
C TYR A 202 2.99 16.77 3.67
N ILE A 203 3.12 15.44 3.78
CA ILE A 203 2.21 14.44 3.21
C ILE A 203 1.98 13.35 4.27
N ASN A 204 0.77 12.78 4.32
CA ASN A 204 0.47 11.67 5.22
C ASN A 204 1.07 10.36 4.69
N ALA A 205 2.36 10.18 4.98
CA ALA A 205 3.13 9.00 4.65
C ALA A 205 4.27 8.82 5.65
N SER A 206 4.68 7.58 5.87
CA SER A 206 5.79 7.22 6.76
C SER A 206 6.77 6.32 6.03
N TYR A 207 8.06 6.57 6.22
CA TYR A 207 9.10 5.60 5.92
C TYR A 207 8.96 4.41 6.87
N ILE A 208 9.09 3.20 6.33
CA ILE A 208 9.10 1.97 7.12
C ILE A 208 10.29 1.12 6.66
N ARG A 209 11.19 0.82 7.60
CA ARG A 209 12.30 -0.11 7.44
C ARG A 209 12.07 -1.33 8.32
N ILE A 210 12.13 -2.52 7.74
CA ILE A 210 11.99 -3.78 8.46
C ILE A 210 13.28 -4.56 8.27
N VAL A 211 13.92 -4.97 9.36
CA VAL A 211 15.12 -5.82 9.32
C VAL A 211 14.72 -7.24 9.70
N ASN A 212 15.06 -8.21 8.83
CA ASN A 212 14.91 -9.64 9.12
C ASN A 212 16.16 -10.38 8.67
N SER A 213 16.85 -11.03 9.61
CA SER A 213 18.06 -11.83 9.35
C SER A 213 19.16 -11.06 8.61
N GLY A 214 19.38 -9.79 9.00
CA GLY A 214 20.38 -8.89 8.42
C GLY A 214 19.95 -8.19 7.13
N GLU A 215 18.84 -8.59 6.51
CA GLU A 215 18.30 -7.94 5.32
C GLU A 215 17.34 -6.82 5.70
N GLU A 216 17.53 -5.63 5.11
CA GLU A 216 16.63 -4.49 5.26
C GLU A 216 15.62 -4.42 4.11
N TYR A 217 14.34 -4.26 4.46
CA TYR A 217 13.26 -3.99 3.53
C TYR A 217 12.73 -2.58 3.74
N PHE A 218 12.76 -1.75 2.69
CA PHE A 218 12.43 -0.34 2.76
C PHE A 218 11.16 0.01 1.98
N TYR A 219 10.22 0.68 2.66
CA TYR A 219 8.90 1.03 2.15
C TYR A 219 8.52 2.47 2.48
N ILE A 220 7.54 2.99 1.77
CA ILE A 220 6.73 4.15 2.17
C ILE A 220 5.30 3.65 2.37
N ALA A 221 4.78 3.76 3.60
CA ALA A 221 3.37 3.51 3.88
C ALA A 221 2.61 4.84 3.85
N SER A 222 1.65 4.98 2.94
CA SER A 222 0.90 6.24 2.75
C SER A 222 -0.61 6.02 2.79
N GLN A 223 -1.37 7.08 3.10
CA GLN A 223 -2.82 7.09 2.87
C GLN A 223 -3.14 7.05 1.37
N GLY A 224 -4.37 6.66 1.03
CA GLY A 224 -4.89 6.84 -0.32
C GLY A 224 -5.06 8.33 -0.63
N PRO A 225 -4.48 8.84 -1.73
CA PRO A 225 -4.50 10.27 -2.06
C PRO A 225 -5.89 10.89 -2.02
N LEU A 226 -5.95 12.15 -1.60
CA LEU A 226 -7.11 13.02 -1.72
C LEU A 226 -7.01 13.80 -3.04
N PRO A 227 -8.10 14.40 -3.55
CA PRO A 227 -8.03 15.26 -4.73
C PRO A 227 -6.96 16.35 -4.59
N SER A 228 -6.91 17.00 -3.42
CA SER A 228 -5.97 18.08 -3.09
C SER A 228 -4.52 17.63 -2.86
N THR A 229 -4.26 16.33 -2.70
CA THR A 229 -2.91 15.80 -2.40
C THR A 229 -2.33 14.97 -3.55
N THR A 230 -2.92 15.07 -4.75
CA THR A 230 -2.47 14.29 -5.93
C THR A 230 -1.07 14.72 -6.37
N ASP A 231 -0.83 16.04 -6.46
CA ASP A 231 0.49 16.60 -6.75
C ASP A 231 1.54 16.19 -5.72
N ASP A 232 1.21 16.34 -4.43
CA ASP A 232 2.04 15.96 -3.28
C ASP A 232 2.43 14.47 -3.35
N PHE A 233 1.48 13.59 -3.68
CA PHE A 233 1.72 12.15 -3.79
C PHE A 233 2.70 11.81 -4.90
N TRP A 234 2.54 12.40 -6.09
CA TRP A 234 3.46 12.13 -7.20
C TRP A 234 4.83 12.77 -7.01
N GLN A 235 4.90 13.93 -6.35
CA GLN A 235 6.16 14.50 -5.90
C GLN A 235 6.89 13.51 -4.97
N MET A 236 6.18 12.95 -3.98
CA MET A 236 6.73 11.92 -3.08
C MET A 236 7.30 10.72 -3.84
N VAL A 237 6.55 10.17 -4.80
CA VAL A 237 6.96 9.00 -5.61
C VAL A 237 8.31 9.27 -6.27
N LEU A 238 8.47 10.43 -6.90
CA LEU A 238 9.64 10.75 -7.70
C LEU A 238 10.84 11.18 -6.85
N GLU A 239 10.63 11.99 -5.81
CA GLU A 239 11.71 12.40 -4.90
C GLU A 239 12.35 11.21 -4.18
N ASN A 240 11.59 10.14 -3.96
CA ASN A 240 12.07 8.90 -3.36
C ASN A 240 12.56 7.85 -4.38
N ASN A 241 12.52 8.16 -5.68
CA ASN A 241 12.87 7.23 -6.75
C ASN A 241 12.12 5.88 -6.65
N SER A 242 10.86 5.92 -6.20
CA SER A 242 10.00 4.75 -6.05
C SER A 242 9.50 4.29 -7.42
N ASN A 243 10.01 3.16 -7.90
CA ASN A 243 9.60 2.61 -9.20
C ASN A 243 8.32 1.76 -9.15
N VAL A 244 7.82 1.47 -7.95
CA VAL A 244 6.63 0.64 -7.72
C VAL A 244 5.68 1.32 -6.74
N ILE A 245 4.41 1.42 -7.15
CA ILE A 245 3.27 1.79 -6.32
C ILE A 245 2.37 0.58 -6.13
N VAL A 246 2.11 0.23 -4.88
CA VAL A 246 1.30 -0.89 -4.43
C VAL A 246 0.01 -0.33 -3.84
N MET A 247 -1.09 -0.47 -4.58
CA MET A 247 -2.41 0.00 -4.17
C MET A 247 -3.28 -1.18 -3.73
N ILE A 248 -3.66 -1.23 -2.47
CA ILE A 248 -4.41 -2.37 -1.88
C ILE A 248 -5.79 -1.91 -1.42
N THR A 249 -6.50 -1.25 -2.33
CA THR A 249 -7.87 -0.75 -2.12
C THR A 249 -8.53 -0.51 -3.47
N ARG A 250 -9.86 -0.55 -3.50
CA ARG A 250 -10.61 0.11 -4.58
C ARG A 250 -10.74 1.61 -4.28
N GLU A 251 -11.08 2.38 -5.29
CA GLU A 251 -11.38 3.82 -5.14
C GLU A 251 -12.61 4.03 -4.26
N ILE A 252 -13.64 3.18 -4.44
CA ILE A 252 -14.90 3.21 -3.71
C ILE A 252 -15.22 1.80 -3.18
N GLU A 253 -15.62 1.71 -1.92
CA GLU A 253 -16.07 0.48 -1.26
C GLU A 253 -17.31 0.80 -0.42
N GLY A 254 -18.41 0.05 -0.63
CA GLY A 254 -19.67 0.32 0.08
C GLY A 254 -20.23 1.74 -0.12
N GLY A 255 -19.97 2.37 -1.27
CA GLY A 255 -20.33 3.76 -1.54
C GLY A 255 -19.42 4.81 -0.88
N ILE A 256 -18.41 4.39 -0.10
CA ILE A 256 -17.46 5.27 0.58
C ILE A 256 -16.20 5.42 -0.27
N ILE A 257 -15.78 6.66 -0.50
CA ILE A 257 -14.52 6.96 -1.20
C ILE A 257 -13.34 6.60 -0.30
N LYS A 258 -12.56 5.60 -0.71
CA LYS A 258 -11.37 5.11 -0.01
C LYS A 258 -10.08 5.71 -0.56
N CYS A 259 -10.06 6.04 -1.85
CA CYS A 259 -8.90 6.61 -2.52
C CYS A 259 -9.37 7.46 -3.69
N HIS A 260 -8.80 8.66 -3.87
CA HIS A 260 -9.01 9.42 -5.10
C HIS A 260 -8.28 8.75 -6.26
N HIS A 261 -8.82 8.95 -7.47
CA HIS A 261 -8.19 8.51 -8.70
C HIS A 261 -7.03 9.45 -9.05
N TYR A 262 -5.80 9.02 -8.80
CA TYR A 262 -4.60 9.87 -8.95
C TYR A 262 -3.79 9.58 -10.21
N TRP A 263 -4.35 8.90 -11.21
CA TRP A 263 -3.64 8.51 -12.43
C TRP A 263 -4.44 8.88 -13.70
N PRO A 264 -3.81 8.88 -14.89
CA PRO A 264 -4.54 9.07 -16.15
C PRO A 264 -5.53 7.93 -16.43
N ILE A 265 -6.77 8.30 -16.79
CA ILE A 265 -7.85 7.35 -17.12
C ILE A 265 -7.66 6.73 -18.51
N SER A 266 -6.94 7.39 -19.41
CA SER A 266 -6.76 6.95 -20.81
C SER A 266 -5.33 7.11 -21.27
N MET A 267 -4.91 6.28 -22.23
CA MET A 267 -3.60 6.40 -22.90
C MET A 267 -3.51 7.66 -23.80
N LYS A 268 -4.65 8.27 -24.15
CA LYS A 268 -4.70 9.44 -25.04
C LYS A 268 -4.43 10.77 -24.33
N LYS A 269 -4.69 10.84 -23.02
CA LYS A 269 -4.64 12.08 -22.26
C LYS A 269 -3.81 11.89 -20.99
N PRO A 270 -2.70 12.61 -20.83
CA PRO A 270 -1.92 12.54 -19.59
C PRO A 270 -2.68 13.19 -18.43
N LEU A 271 -2.32 12.78 -17.22
CA LEU A 271 -2.63 13.55 -16.02
C LEU A 271 -1.62 14.71 -15.93
N GLU A 272 -2.15 15.93 -15.94
CA GLU A 272 -1.38 17.16 -15.83
C GLU A 272 -1.29 17.59 -14.37
N LEU A 273 -0.08 17.54 -13.81
CA LEU A 273 0.24 18.03 -12.47
C LEU A 273 1.07 19.31 -12.55
N LYS A 274 1.25 20.02 -11.44
CA LYS A 274 2.01 21.28 -11.38
C LYS A 274 3.39 21.14 -12.01
N ASN A 275 4.14 20.12 -11.60
CA ASN A 275 5.54 19.92 -12.01
C ASN A 275 5.75 18.73 -12.96
N TYR A 276 4.73 17.89 -13.16
CA TYR A 276 4.86 16.60 -13.83
C TYR A 276 3.73 16.37 -14.85
N ARG A 277 4.03 15.55 -15.86
CA ARG A 277 3.03 14.94 -16.74
C ARG A 277 3.11 13.44 -16.61
N ILE A 278 1.97 12.78 -16.50
CA ILE A 278 1.89 11.33 -16.29
C ILE A 278 1.10 10.70 -17.42
N PHE A 279 1.76 9.85 -18.18
CA PHE A 279 1.18 9.11 -19.29
C PHE A 279 0.91 7.67 -18.86
N LEU A 280 -0.24 7.12 -19.28
CA LEU A 280 -0.49 5.69 -19.21
C LEU A 280 0.07 5.06 -20.47
N GLU A 281 1.18 4.32 -20.34
CA GLU A 281 1.85 3.67 -21.46
C GLU A 281 1.28 2.30 -21.76
N ASN A 282 0.97 1.54 -20.71
CA ASN A 282 0.41 0.21 -20.84
C ASN A 282 -0.39 -0.16 -19.59
N TYR A 283 -1.35 -1.06 -19.72
CA TYR A 283 -2.05 -1.65 -18.60
C TYR A 283 -2.50 -3.07 -18.91
N GLN A 284 -2.68 -3.85 -17.85
CA GLN A 284 -3.26 -5.18 -17.92
C GLN A 284 -4.21 -5.39 -16.75
N ILE A 285 -5.46 -5.75 -17.06
CA ILE A 285 -6.47 -6.14 -16.08
C ILE A 285 -6.36 -7.66 -15.93
N LEU A 286 -6.05 -8.12 -14.72
CA LEU A 286 -6.05 -9.53 -14.35
C LEU A 286 -7.25 -9.83 -13.45
N GLN A 287 -7.45 -11.10 -13.12
CA GLN A 287 -8.55 -11.53 -12.25
C GLN A 287 -8.54 -10.84 -10.88
N TYR A 288 -7.37 -10.68 -10.26
CA TYR A 288 -7.27 -10.22 -8.86
C TYR A 288 -6.69 -8.80 -8.70
N PHE A 289 -5.93 -8.34 -9.69
CA PHE A 289 -5.26 -7.05 -9.64
C PHE A 289 -5.07 -6.43 -11.03
N ILE A 290 -4.79 -5.13 -11.06
CA ILE A 290 -4.56 -4.37 -12.28
C ILE A 290 -3.11 -3.90 -12.26
N ILE A 291 -2.43 -4.05 -13.39
CA ILE A 291 -1.08 -3.52 -13.60
C ILE A 291 -1.19 -2.31 -14.53
N ARG A 292 -0.53 -1.21 -14.19
CA ARG A 292 -0.37 -0.02 -15.03
C ARG A 292 1.09 0.37 -15.08
N ILE A 293 1.55 0.79 -16.26
CA ILE A 293 2.89 1.33 -16.46
C ILE A 293 2.71 2.81 -16.78
N PHE A 294 3.27 3.65 -15.91
CA PHE A 294 3.23 5.09 -16.07
C PHE A 294 4.59 5.61 -16.54
N HIS A 295 4.56 6.45 -17.57
CA HIS A 295 5.71 7.29 -17.93
C HIS A 295 5.50 8.67 -17.33
N VAL A 296 6.39 9.07 -16.43
CA VAL A 296 6.29 10.32 -15.70
C VAL A 296 7.39 11.26 -16.17
N VAL A 297 7.02 12.44 -16.68
CA VAL A 297 7.94 13.44 -17.23
C VAL A 297 7.91 14.69 -16.36
N LYS A 298 9.09 15.11 -15.86
CA LYS A 298 9.24 16.37 -15.12
C LYS A 298 9.26 17.54 -16.10
N LYS A 299 8.36 18.50 -15.92
CA LYS A 299 8.15 19.62 -16.87
C LYS A 299 9.37 20.53 -16.99
N SER A 300 10.09 20.77 -15.89
CA SER A 300 11.20 21.72 -15.89
C SER A 300 12.49 21.19 -16.53
N THR A 301 12.74 19.88 -16.44
CA THR A 301 14.00 19.26 -16.88
C THR A 301 13.81 18.32 -18.08
N GLY A 302 12.58 17.90 -18.38
CA GLY A 302 12.30 16.83 -19.33
C GLY A 302 12.74 15.43 -18.85
N SER A 303 13.30 15.31 -17.64
CA SER A 303 13.71 14.01 -17.10
C SER A 303 12.50 13.11 -16.90
N SER A 304 12.64 11.83 -17.24
CA SER A 304 11.52 10.90 -17.21
C SER A 304 11.81 9.61 -16.47
N HIS A 305 10.77 9.04 -15.88
CA HIS A 305 10.83 7.82 -15.06
C HIS A 305 9.65 6.92 -15.41
N PHE A 306 9.87 5.60 -15.31
CA PHE A 306 8.79 4.63 -15.41
C PHE A 306 8.40 4.14 -14.02
N VAL A 307 7.09 4.19 -13.72
CA VAL A 307 6.53 3.73 -12.46
C VAL A 307 5.50 2.65 -12.74
N LYS A 308 5.67 1.48 -12.13
CA LYS A 308 4.68 0.41 -12.17
C LYS A 308 3.70 0.59 -11.03
N HIS A 309 2.41 0.66 -11.36
CA HIS A 309 1.32 0.72 -10.40
C HIS A 309 0.56 -0.59 -10.41
N LEU A 310 0.42 -1.19 -9.23
CA LEU A 310 -0.21 -2.49 -9.06
C LEU A 310 -1.35 -2.36 -8.06
N GLN A 311 -2.58 -2.45 -8.56
CA GLN A 311 -3.80 -2.28 -7.78
C GLN A 311 -4.47 -3.63 -7.49
N PHE A 312 -4.42 -4.09 -6.25
CA PHE A 312 -5.19 -5.26 -5.81
C PHE A 312 -6.66 -4.86 -5.57
N THR A 313 -7.57 -5.45 -6.33
CA THR A 313 -9.00 -5.09 -6.34
C THR A 313 -9.88 -6.06 -5.57
N SER A 314 -9.33 -7.23 -5.21
CA SER A 314 -10.03 -8.36 -4.59
C SER A 314 -9.83 -8.44 -3.07
N TRP A 315 -9.93 -7.31 -2.37
CA TRP A 315 -9.93 -7.25 -0.91
C TRP A 315 -11.20 -6.51 -0.42
N PRO A 316 -12.22 -7.24 0.09
CA PRO A 316 -13.47 -6.64 0.54
C PRO A 316 -13.27 -5.78 1.80
N ASP A 317 -14.16 -4.80 1.98
CA ASP A 317 -14.23 -4.00 3.21
C ASP A 317 -14.54 -4.94 4.40
N HIS A 318 -13.80 -4.79 5.50
CA HIS A 318 -13.89 -5.59 6.74
C HIS A 318 -13.45 -7.06 6.67
N GLY A 319 -12.67 -7.47 5.65
CA GLY A 319 -12.23 -8.86 5.49
C GLY A 319 -10.73 -9.07 5.29
N THR A 320 -10.39 -10.30 4.91
CA THR A 320 -9.09 -10.72 4.36
C THR A 320 -9.18 -10.78 2.82
N PRO A 321 -8.08 -10.93 2.06
CA PRO A 321 -8.15 -11.08 0.61
C PRO A 321 -9.15 -12.16 0.19
N ALA A 322 -9.95 -11.89 -0.86
CA ALA A 322 -10.98 -12.83 -1.32
C ALA A 322 -10.38 -14.14 -1.87
N SER A 323 -9.15 -14.08 -2.38
CA SER A 323 -8.37 -15.23 -2.84
C SER A 323 -6.96 -15.16 -2.28
N VAL A 324 -6.56 -16.19 -1.53
CA VAL A 324 -5.20 -16.34 -0.99
C VAL A 324 -4.20 -16.51 -2.14
N ASP A 325 -4.50 -17.35 -3.13
CA ASP A 325 -3.66 -17.54 -4.33
C ASP A 325 -3.49 -16.24 -5.10
N GLY A 326 -4.58 -15.49 -5.33
CA GLY A 326 -4.53 -14.19 -5.99
C GLY A 326 -3.66 -13.18 -5.25
N PHE A 327 -3.72 -13.17 -3.91
CA PHE A 327 -2.89 -12.29 -3.09
C PHE A 327 -1.42 -12.71 -3.10
N ILE A 328 -1.12 -14.01 -3.08
CA ILE A 328 0.25 -14.53 -3.24
C ILE A 328 0.81 -14.07 -4.59
N LYS A 329 0.09 -14.34 -5.69
CA LYS A 329 0.48 -13.89 -7.06
C LYS A 329 0.78 -12.39 -7.10
N TYR A 330 -0.09 -11.59 -6.50
CA TYR A 330 0.08 -10.14 -6.41
C TYR A 330 1.36 -9.75 -5.67
N VAL A 331 1.56 -10.21 -4.43
CA VAL A 331 2.75 -9.87 -3.62
C VAL A 331 4.03 -10.26 -4.34
N ARG A 332 4.06 -11.48 -4.90
CA ARG A 332 5.23 -12.01 -5.62
C ARG A 332 5.54 -11.22 -6.88
N TYR A 333 4.52 -10.83 -7.64
CA TYR A 333 4.70 -10.01 -8.84
C TYR A 333 5.11 -8.57 -8.52
N VAL A 334 4.58 -7.98 -7.43
CA VAL A 334 5.02 -6.67 -6.92
C VAL A 334 6.51 -6.70 -6.58
N ARG A 335 6.95 -7.69 -5.78
CA ARG A 335 8.36 -7.83 -5.38
C ARG A 335 9.28 -8.04 -6.58
N LYS A 336 8.88 -8.85 -7.56
CA LYS A 336 9.61 -9.01 -8.83
C LYS A 336 9.73 -7.69 -9.62
N SER A 337 8.73 -6.83 -9.52
CA SER A 337 8.67 -5.56 -10.26
C SER A 337 9.49 -4.43 -9.63
N HIS A 338 9.89 -4.58 -8.37
CA HIS A 338 10.66 -3.59 -7.63
C HIS A 338 12.12 -3.57 -8.07
N LEU A 339 12.66 -2.37 -8.30
CA LEU A 339 14.04 -2.18 -8.78
C LEU A 339 14.78 -1.10 -7.99
N THR A 340 14.11 0.01 -7.66
CA THR A 340 14.76 1.19 -7.05
C THR A 340 13.88 1.85 -6.00
N GLY A 341 14.53 2.54 -5.07
CA GLY A 341 13.87 3.30 -4.01
C GLY A 341 13.03 2.42 -3.06
N PRO A 342 12.29 3.03 -2.12
CA PRO A 342 11.31 2.31 -1.32
C PRO A 342 10.09 1.94 -2.18
N MET A 343 9.48 0.78 -1.93
CA MET A 343 8.14 0.50 -2.48
C MET A 343 7.11 1.38 -1.78
N LEU A 344 6.34 2.13 -2.55
CA LEU A 344 5.25 2.94 -2.00
C LEU A 344 4.01 2.05 -1.90
N VAL A 345 3.56 1.78 -0.68
CA VAL A 345 2.41 0.93 -0.39
C VAL A 345 1.32 1.77 0.26
N HIS A 346 0.10 1.73 -0.30
CA HIS A 346 -1.03 2.45 0.26
C HIS A 346 -2.33 1.64 0.14
N CYS A 347 -3.28 1.98 1.00
CA CYS A 347 -4.66 1.56 0.88
C CYS A 347 -5.54 2.81 1.01
N SER A 348 -6.48 2.85 1.95
CA SER A 348 -7.22 4.07 2.30
C SER A 348 -6.51 4.86 3.41
N ALA A 349 -6.37 4.29 4.60
CA ALA A 349 -5.67 4.93 5.72
C ALA A 349 -4.14 4.71 5.70
N GLY A 350 -3.67 3.72 4.94
CA GLY A 350 -2.24 3.39 4.84
C GLY A 350 -1.69 2.61 6.02
N VAL A 351 -2.53 1.82 6.71
CA VAL A 351 -2.14 1.11 7.95
C VAL A 351 -2.60 -0.36 8.00
N GLY A 352 -3.88 -0.65 7.76
CA GLY A 352 -4.43 -2.01 7.84
C GLY A 352 -3.92 -2.96 6.75
N ARG A 353 -4.52 -2.88 5.55
CA ARG A 353 -4.14 -3.69 4.37
C ARG A 353 -2.67 -3.48 3.96
N THR A 354 -2.19 -2.24 4.07
CA THR A 354 -0.79 -1.87 3.87
C THR A 354 0.15 -2.67 4.78
N GLY A 355 -0.13 -2.74 6.09
CA GLY A 355 0.71 -3.49 7.01
C GLY A 355 0.70 -5.00 6.78
N VAL A 356 -0.44 -5.56 6.38
CA VAL A 356 -0.50 -6.99 6.03
C VAL A 356 0.37 -7.28 4.81
N PHE A 357 0.33 -6.43 3.78
CA PHE A 357 1.20 -6.59 2.62
C PHE A 357 2.68 -6.51 2.97
N LEU A 358 3.10 -5.49 3.72
CA LEU A 358 4.50 -5.35 4.18
C LEU A 358 4.96 -6.60 4.93
N CYS A 359 4.13 -7.10 5.86
CA CYS A 359 4.45 -8.30 6.63
C CYS A 359 4.59 -9.54 5.74
N VAL A 360 3.63 -9.77 4.85
CA VAL A 360 3.60 -10.95 3.97
C VAL A 360 4.76 -10.95 2.98
N ASP A 361 5.10 -9.78 2.43
CA ASP A 361 6.24 -9.61 1.54
C ASP A 361 7.57 -9.98 2.24
N VAL A 362 7.82 -9.47 3.45
CA VAL A 362 9.00 -9.84 4.25
C VAL A 362 9.03 -11.34 4.56
N VAL A 363 7.89 -11.92 4.95
CA VAL A 363 7.79 -13.37 5.23
C VAL A 363 8.07 -14.21 3.99
N PHE A 364 7.55 -13.83 2.82
CA PHE A 364 7.83 -14.56 1.58
C PHE A 364 9.31 -14.46 1.19
N CYS A 365 9.93 -13.29 1.32
CA CYS A 365 11.38 -13.17 1.13
C CYS A 365 12.18 -14.03 2.12
N ALA A 366 11.74 -14.14 3.37
CA ALA A 366 12.36 -15.02 4.36
C ALA A 366 12.23 -16.50 3.98
N ILE A 367 11.05 -16.95 3.54
CA ILE A 367 10.82 -18.33 3.08
C ILE A 367 11.73 -18.68 1.89
N GLU A 368 11.83 -17.79 0.90
CA GLU A 368 12.67 -18.03 -0.29
C GLU A 368 14.16 -18.11 0.04
N LYS A 369 14.62 -17.32 1.01
CA LYS A 369 16.01 -17.31 1.48
C LYS A 369 16.27 -18.32 2.60
N ASN A 370 15.27 -19.11 3.00
CA ASN A 370 15.33 -20.03 4.14
C ASN A 370 15.76 -19.36 5.47
N PHE A 371 15.34 -18.12 5.68
CA PHE A 371 15.63 -17.36 6.89
C PHE A 371 14.52 -17.52 7.94
N PRO A 372 14.87 -17.56 9.23
CA PRO A 372 13.85 -17.48 10.26
C PRO A 372 13.13 -16.13 10.17
N PHE A 373 11.86 -16.12 10.59
CA PHE A 373 11.06 -14.90 10.68
C PHE A 373 10.18 -14.93 11.92
N ASN A 374 9.83 -13.75 12.43
CA ASN A 374 8.92 -13.58 13.55
C ASN A 374 7.90 -12.50 13.20
N ILE A 375 6.63 -12.90 13.01
CA ILE A 375 5.55 -12.00 12.59
C ILE A 375 5.34 -10.88 13.62
N LYS A 376 5.28 -11.20 14.92
CA LYS A 376 5.15 -10.20 15.98
C LYS A 376 6.26 -9.15 15.89
N ASN A 377 7.51 -9.57 15.76
CA ASN A 377 8.66 -8.65 15.63
C ASN A 377 8.56 -7.77 14.38
N ILE A 378 8.19 -8.34 13.23
CA ILE A 378 7.98 -7.59 11.98
C ILE A 378 6.91 -6.52 12.18
N VAL A 379 5.79 -6.86 12.84
CA VAL A 379 4.70 -5.91 13.11
C VAL A 379 5.09 -4.86 14.13
N THR A 380 5.85 -5.21 15.18
CA THR A 380 6.40 -4.26 16.15
C THR A 380 7.25 -3.20 15.44
N GLN A 381 8.19 -3.60 14.59
CA GLN A 381 9.03 -2.67 13.81
C GLN A 381 8.18 -1.72 12.95
N MET A 382 7.10 -2.22 12.33
CA MET A 382 6.17 -1.36 11.57
C MET A 382 5.44 -0.35 12.48
N ARG A 383 4.92 -0.79 13.63
CA ARG A 383 4.15 0.07 14.56
C ARG A 383 5.00 1.14 15.24
N GLU A 384 6.29 0.91 15.38
CA GLU A 384 7.27 1.90 15.84
C GLU A 384 7.49 3.03 14.83
N GLN A 385 7.19 2.80 13.55
CA GLN A 385 7.44 3.76 12.47
C GLN A 385 6.16 4.36 11.89
N ARG A 386 5.03 3.67 11.98
CA ARG A 386 3.72 4.21 11.65
C ARG A 386 2.67 3.61 12.59
N TYR A 387 1.91 4.49 13.23
CA TYR A 387 0.87 4.07 14.16
C TYR A 387 -0.18 3.18 13.49
N GLY A 388 -0.65 2.15 14.19
CA GLY A 388 -1.81 1.34 13.78
C GLY A 388 -1.58 0.34 12.65
N MET A 389 -0.33 0.05 12.27
CA MET A 389 -0.01 -0.96 11.26
C MET A 389 -0.59 -2.33 11.64
N ILE A 390 -1.34 -2.92 10.70
CA ILE A 390 -2.24 -4.08 10.90
C ILE A 390 -3.30 -3.79 11.98
N GLN A 391 -4.48 -3.36 11.54
CA GLN A 391 -5.53 -2.80 12.40
C GLN A 391 -6.46 -3.83 13.05
N THR A 392 -6.69 -4.98 12.39
CA THR A 392 -7.76 -5.91 12.77
C THR A 392 -7.25 -7.29 13.11
N LYS A 393 -7.95 -7.96 14.03
CA LYS A 393 -7.63 -9.30 14.54
C LYS A 393 -8.12 -10.45 13.65
N LEU A 394 -9.01 -10.18 12.71
CA LEU A 394 -9.89 -11.14 12.00
C LEU A 394 -9.41 -12.60 12.08
N LEU A 395 -9.91 -13.31 13.10
CA LEU A 395 -9.99 -14.76 13.10
C LEU A 395 -11.31 -15.08 12.42
N LYS A 396 -11.28 -15.70 11.24
CA LYS A 396 -12.50 -16.35 10.74
C LYS A 396 -12.68 -17.60 11.60
N GLU A 397 -13.82 -17.69 12.28
CA GLU A 397 -14.32 -18.93 12.88
C GLU A 397 -14.55 -20.00 11.79
#